data_AF-A0A4Q0M2F8-F1
#
_entry.id   AF-A0A4Q0M2F8-F1
#
_cell.length_a   1.000
_cell.length_b   1.000
_cell.length_c   1.000
_cell.angle_alpha   90.00
_cell.angle_beta   90.00
_cell.angle_gamma   90.00
#
_symmetry.space_group_name_H-M   'P 1'
#
loop_
_entity.id
_entity.type
_entity.pdbx_description
1 polymer ?
#
loop_
_entity_poly.entity_id
_entity_poly.type
_entity_poly.pdbx_seq_one_letter_code
_entity_poly.pdbx_strand_id
1 'polypeptide(L)'
;MNYKLGEFVRFVDEKREGYITRIFSDDMIGVTGDDDFEIPVPANKVTRVHGHVYEQQVTDQNAAQSLAPSATFETKGIYLAVAPDQRKGSVVYFHLVNNTSFQLLVTLVTEKGKELKGEFAGIINPASATRVFTASLSELDMWPAFHLQALYFTTQNIATPEPLKIKEKFKAKDFAGAKKPVPLLKQDAWLTRLDEEDIIIDPVKLKESFFKAPEVKKEIAKPLQEVDLHIEKLRDDYQFLSKTEILKIQLEHFKKSLDAAIVHKLQSIIFIHGAGNGTLRMEIHKSVGRNPHVKTFMDARKEKFGYGATEVILK
;
A
#
# COMPACT_ATOMS: atom_id res chain seq x y z
N MET A 1 27.85 -40.66 10.02
CA MET A 1 27.03 -40.15 11.15
C MET A 1 26.56 -38.74 10.79
N ASN A 2 25.36 -38.31 11.19
CA ASN A 2 24.80 -37.01 10.75
C ASN A 2 25.12 -35.85 11.70
N TYR A 3 26.39 -35.45 11.80
CA TYR A 3 26.77 -34.19 12.45
C TYR A 3 26.41 -32.98 11.55
N LYS A 4 26.07 -31.84 12.13
CA LYS A 4 25.78 -30.60 11.40
C LYS A 4 26.80 -29.50 11.73
N LEU A 5 27.05 -28.64 10.75
CA LEU A 5 27.78 -27.39 10.94
C LEU A 5 27.11 -26.55 12.05
N GLY A 6 27.92 -26.01 12.95
CA GLY A 6 27.49 -25.22 14.11
C GLY A 6 27.08 -26.03 15.34
N GLU A 7 27.13 -27.37 15.32
CA GLU A 7 26.87 -28.19 16.51
C GLU A 7 28.03 -28.10 17.52
N PHE A 8 27.70 -27.94 18.80
CA PHE A 8 28.67 -27.99 19.90
C PHE A 8 28.96 -29.44 20.28
N VAL A 9 30.25 -29.78 20.30
CA VAL A 9 30.74 -31.13 20.56
C VAL A 9 31.87 -31.11 21.58
N ARG A 10 31.94 -32.18 22.38
CA ARG A 10 33.03 -32.45 23.30
C ARG A 10 33.88 -33.59 22.77
N PHE A 11 35.19 -33.44 22.85
CA PHE A 11 36.15 -34.47 22.47
C PHE A 11 36.05 -35.62 23.48
N VAL A 12 36.04 -36.87 23.01
CA VAL A 12 35.88 -38.04 23.87
C VAL A 12 37.12 -38.27 24.75
N ASP A 13 38.30 -38.05 24.17
CA ASP A 13 39.59 -38.36 24.81
C ASP A 13 40.23 -37.15 25.50
N GLU A 14 39.71 -35.95 25.26
CA GLU A 14 40.29 -34.70 25.75
C GLU A 14 39.24 -33.86 26.47
N LYS A 15 39.66 -33.11 27.49
CA LYS A 15 38.82 -32.07 28.12
C LYS A 15 38.77 -30.82 27.25
N ARG A 16 38.41 -31.00 25.98
CA ARG A 16 38.28 -29.95 24.98
C ARG A 16 36.88 -29.99 24.39
N GLU A 17 36.39 -28.81 24.06
CA GLU A 17 35.06 -28.58 23.53
C GLU A 17 35.17 -27.56 22.41
N GLY A 18 34.21 -27.59 21.50
CA GLY A 18 34.19 -26.65 20.40
C GLY A 18 33.01 -26.87 19.49
N TYR A 19 32.94 -26.06 18.45
CA TYR A 19 31.87 -26.10 17.46
C TYR A 19 32.37 -26.74 16.17
N ILE A 20 31.51 -27.53 15.53
CA ILE A 20 31.79 -28.05 14.20
C ILE A 20 31.75 -26.90 13.20
N THR A 21 32.92 -26.41 12.80
CA THR A 21 33.09 -25.32 11.85
C THR A 21 33.26 -25.82 10.42
N ARG A 22 33.53 -27.12 10.23
CA ARG A 22 33.70 -27.73 8.91
C ARG A 22 33.36 -29.22 8.91
N ILE A 23 32.86 -29.73 7.78
CA ILE A 23 32.67 -31.17 7.56
C ILE A 23 33.48 -31.55 6.32
N PHE A 24 34.49 -32.40 6.49
CA PHE A 24 35.36 -32.85 5.40
C PHE A 24 34.81 -34.12 4.73
N SER A 25 34.25 -35.03 5.53
CA SER A 25 33.57 -36.27 5.11
C SER A 25 32.72 -36.80 6.26
N ASP A 26 31.97 -37.89 6.03
CA ASP A 26 31.15 -38.54 7.07
C ASP A 26 31.94 -39.01 8.30
N ASP A 27 33.25 -39.19 8.16
CA ASP A 27 34.17 -39.68 9.20
C ASP A 27 35.11 -38.60 9.76
N MET A 28 35.19 -37.41 9.14
CA MET A 28 36.13 -36.35 9.56
C MET A 28 35.47 -34.96 9.55
N ILE A 29 35.56 -34.26 10.67
CA ILE A 29 34.98 -32.95 10.92
C ILE A 29 36.03 -31.98 11.48
N GLY A 30 35.90 -30.69 11.18
CA GLY A 30 36.70 -29.63 11.80
C GLY A 30 35.96 -29.07 13.00
N VAL A 31 36.62 -29.03 14.16
CA VAL A 31 36.10 -28.46 15.40
C VAL A 31 36.96 -27.30 15.84
N THR A 32 36.36 -26.13 16.05
CA THR A 32 37.02 -24.92 16.54
C THR A 32 36.62 -24.66 17.98
N GLY A 33 37.61 -24.53 18.87
CA GLY A 33 37.42 -24.18 20.28
C GLY A 33 37.57 -22.68 20.54
N ASP A 34 37.87 -22.31 21.78
CA ASP A 34 37.99 -20.91 22.23
C ASP A 34 39.25 -20.19 21.70
N ASP A 35 40.17 -20.92 21.10
CA ASP A 35 41.43 -20.42 20.53
C ASP A 35 41.34 -20.05 19.04
N ASP A 36 40.13 -20.07 18.47
CA ASP A 36 39.83 -19.79 17.06
C ASP A 36 40.63 -20.68 16.06
N PHE A 37 41.20 -21.79 16.54
CA PHE A 37 41.95 -22.73 15.71
C PHE A 37 41.08 -23.93 15.33
N GLU A 38 40.93 -24.20 14.03
CA GLU A 38 40.17 -25.35 13.51
C GLU A 38 41.02 -26.62 13.59
N ILE A 39 40.56 -27.61 14.37
CA ILE A 39 41.22 -28.90 14.52
C ILE A 39 40.42 -29.98 13.76
N PRO A 40 41.01 -30.63 12.76
CA PRO A 40 40.39 -31.78 12.11
C PRO A 40 40.39 -33.00 13.05
N VAL A 41 39.20 -33.54 13.33
CA VAL A 41 39.01 -34.71 14.17
C VAL A 41 38.09 -35.76 13.54
N PRO A 42 38.32 -37.05 13.82
CA PRO A 42 37.39 -38.10 13.44
C PRO A 42 36.03 -37.94 14.13
N ALA A 43 34.93 -38.17 13.41
CA ALA A 43 33.57 -38.01 13.90
C ALA A 43 33.23 -38.92 15.10
N ASN A 44 33.92 -40.05 15.24
CA ASN A 44 33.78 -40.98 16.37
C ASN A 44 34.55 -40.55 17.63
N LYS A 45 35.40 -39.52 17.55
CA LYS A 45 36.17 -38.95 18.66
C LYS A 45 35.52 -37.73 19.29
N VAL A 46 34.30 -37.41 18.87
CA VAL A 46 33.50 -36.33 19.43
C VAL A 46 32.12 -36.83 19.84
N THR A 47 31.51 -36.14 20.80
CA THR A 47 30.15 -36.42 21.28
C THR A 47 29.35 -35.13 21.35
N ARG A 48 28.05 -35.23 21.07
CA ARG A 48 27.12 -34.10 21.18
C ARG A 48 26.91 -33.72 22.64
N VAL A 49 27.03 -32.45 22.94
CA VAL A 49 26.66 -31.90 24.25
C VAL A 49 25.29 -31.25 24.11
N HIS A 50 24.24 -31.95 24.55
CA HIS A 50 22.89 -31.39 24.61
C HIS A 50 22.78 -30.45 25.81
N GLY A 51 22.59 -29.16 25.55
CA GLY A 51 22.41 -28.14 26.60
C GLY A 51 23.39 -26.96 26.53
N HIS A 52 24.36 -26.96 25.61
CA HIS A 52 25.18 -25.79 25.32
C HIS A 52 24.44 -24.87 24.36
N VAL A 53 23.64 -23.97 24.92
CA VAL A 53 23.14 -22.77 24.24
C VAL A 53 24.24 -21.73 24.41
N TYR A 54 25.00 -21.43 23.36
CA TYR A 54 25.77 -20.20 23.39
C TYR A 54 24.76 -19.05 23.41
N GLU A 55 24.79 -18.27 24.49
CA GLU A 55 24.23 -16.93 24.52
C GLU A 55 24.89 -16.13 23.40
N GLN A 56 24.29 -16.18 22.20
CA GLN A 56 24.25 -14.96 21.42
C GLN A 56 23.55 -13.94 22.32
N GLN A 57 24.26 -12.89 22.71
CA GLN A 57 23.65 -11.64 23.14
C GLN A 57 22.81 -11.08 21.97
N VAL A 58 21.68 -11.71 21.71
CA VAL A 58 20.48 -11.13 21.18
C VAL A 58 19.56 -11.20 22.38
N THR A 59 19.18 -10.04 22.91
CA THR A 59 18.28 -9.91 24.03
C THR A 59 16.94 -10.58 23.71
N ASP A 60 16.82 -11.84 24.08
CA ASP A 60 15.55 -12.55 24.19
C ASP A 60 14.75 -11.94 25.34
N GLN A 61 13.96 -10.93 25.01
CA GLN A 61 12.66 -10.79 25.63
C GLN A 61 11.63 -11.48 24.74
N ASN A 62 11.61 -12.82 24.80
CA ASN A 62 10.44 -13.59 24.40
C ASN A 62 10.07 -14.52 25.55
N ALA A 63 9.31 -13.96 26.49
CA ALA A 63 8.36 -14.76 27.23
C ALA A 63 7.39 -15.38 26.22
N ALA A 64 7.41 -16.70 26.14
CA ALA A 64 6.45 -17.48 25.37
C ALA A 64 5.02 -17.06 25.76
N GLN A 65 4.31 -16.43 24.83
CA GLN A 65 2.85 -16.33 24.89
C GLN A 65 2.27 -17.37 23.96
N SER A 66 1.61 -18.36 24.56
CA SER A 66 0.67 -19.25 23.91
C SER A 66 -0.43 -18.46 23.21
N LEU A 67 -0.62 -18.65 21.90
CA LEU A 67 -1.91 -18.35 21.26
C LEU A 67 -2.29 -19.43 20.23
N ALA A 68 -3.60 -19.67 20.24
CA ALA A 68 -4.46 -20.63 19.57
C ALA A 68 -4.27 -20.80 18.02
N PRO A 69 -4.94 -21.81 17.40
CA PRO A 69 -4.54 -22.41 16.13
C PRO A 69 -5.05 -21.68 14.88
N SER A 70 -4.31 -21.82 13.77
CA SER A 70 -4.67 -21.46 12.38
C SER A 70 -4.91 -19.97 12.10
N ALA A 71 -3.86 -19.15 12.19
CA ALA A 71 -3.82 -17.91 11.40
C ALA A 71 -3.34 -18.25 9.97
N THR A 72 -4.08 -17.79 8.96
CA THR A 72 -3.59 -17.78 7.58
C THR A 72 -2.24 -17.06 7.53
N PHE A 73 -1.26 -17.62 6.81
CA PHE A 73 0.04 -16.98 6.67
C PHE A 73 -0.09 -15.76 5.75
N GLU A 74 -0.05 -14.56 6.34
CA GLU A 74 -0.20 -13.30 5.63
C GLU A 74 1.11 -12.93 4.92
N THR A 75 1.10 -12.90 3.59
CA THR A 75 2.31 -12.66 2.78
C THR A 75 2.52 -11.21 2.39
N LYS A 76 1.47 -10.37 2.51
CA LYS A 76 1.52 -8.94 2.18
C LYS A 76 0.88 -8.10 3.28
N GLY A 77 1.25 -6.83 3.36
CA GLY A 77 0.84 -5.90 4.41
C GLY A 77 2.00 -5.15 5.05
N ILE A 78 3.03 -4.76 4.29
CA ILE A 78 4.09 -3.88 4.79
C ILE A 78 3.72 -2.42 4.48
N TYR A 79 3.70 -1.58 5.51
CA TYR A 79 3.33 -0.18 5.38
C TYR A 79 4.37 0.74 6.02
N LEU A 80 4.50 1.93 5.46
CA LEU A 80 5.10 3.08 6.13
C LEU A 80 3.98 3.93 6.72
N ALA A 81 3.97 4.06 8.03
CA ALA A 81 3.07 4.91 8.78
C ALA A 81 3.79 6.16 9.28
N VAL A 82 3.29 7.34 8.94
CA VAL A 82 3.79 8.62 9.43
C VAL A 82 2.79 9.17 10.44
N ALA A 83 3.16 9.13 11.71
CA ALA A 83 2.32 9.54 12.82
C ALA A 83 2.86 10.83 13.46
N PRO A 84 2.02 11.86 13.71
CA PRO A 84 2.47 13.05 14.45
C PRO A 84 2.73 12.72 15.92
N ASP A 85 3.64 13.44 16.56
CA ASP A 85 3.76 13.39 18.01
C ASP A 85 2.50 13.98 18.68
N GLN A 86 2.00 13.29 19.71
CA GLN A 86 0.76 13.66 20.38
C GLN A 86 0.85 14.97 21.18
N ARG A 87 2.06 15.38 21.57
CA ARG A 87 2.30 16.61 22.35
C ARG A 87 2.80 17.75 21.46
N LYS A 88 3.53 17.43 20.38
CA LYS A 88 4.14 18.37 19.43
C LYS A 88 3.79 17.97 18.00
N GLY A 89 2.61 18.36 17.53
CA GLY A 89 2.12 17.98 16.19
C GLY A 89 3.00 18.42 15.00
N SER A 90 4.00 19.28 15.21
CA SER A 90 5.02 19.62 14.21
C SER A 90 6.07 18.53 14.01
N VAL A 91 6.25 17.61 14.96
CA VAL A 91 7.16 16.46 14.85
C VAL A 91 6.36 15.26 14.36
N VAL A 92 6.94 14.50 13.43
CA VAL A 92 6.38 13.25 12.94
C VAL A 92 7.38 12.11 13.09
N TYR A 93 6.82 10.92 13.30
CA TYR A 93 7.54 9.67 13.45
C TYR A 93 7.16 8.73 12.31
N PHE A 94 8.18 8.25 11.61
CA PHE A 94 8.04 7.23 10.58
C PHE A 94 8.16 5.87 11.24
N HIS A 95 7.15 5.03 11.04
CA HIS A 95 7.10 3.66 11.52
C HIS A 95 6.94 2.72 10.34
N LEU A 96 7.71 1.65 10.34
CA LEU A 96 7.42 0.51 9.49
C LEU A 96 6.49 -0.42 10.25
N VAL A 97 5.37 -0.74 9.60
CA VAL A 97 4.30 -1.57 10.13
C VAL A 97 4.31 -2.85 9.33
N ASN A 98 4.59 -3.96 10.02
CA ASN A 98 4.62 -5.28 9.44
C ASN A 98 3.36 -6.04 9.85
N ASN A 99 2.36 -6.08 8.97
CA ASN A 99 1.17 -6.93 9.18
C ASN A 99 1.35 -8.34 8.60
N THR A 100 2.51 -8.65 8.02
CA THR A 100 2.79 -9.97 7.44
C THR A 100 3.15 -10.97 8.53
N SER A 101 3.14 -12.25 8.16
CA SER A 101 3.66 -13.35 8.96
C SER A 101 5.17 -13.54 8.84
N PHE A 102 5.85 -12.75 7.99
CA PHE A 102 7.31 -12.76 7.87
C PHE A 102 7.97 -11.91 8.95
N GLN A 103 9.14 -12.33 9.41
CA GLN A 103 10.09 -11.43 10.05
C GLN A 103 10.83 -10.65 8.96
N LEU A 104 11.04 -9.35 9.16
CA LEU A 104 11.70 -8.48 8.20
C LEU A 104 13.06 -8.03 8.72
N LEU A 105 14.11 -8.21 7.93
CA LEU A 105 15.41 -7.60 8.18
C LEU A 105 15.49 -6.33 7.35
N VAL A 106 15.57 -5.18 8.01
CA VAL A 106 15.32 -3.88 7.38
C VAL A 106 16.49 -2.93 7.56
N THR A 107 16.80 -2.17 6.51
CA THR A 107 17.66 -0.99 6.57
C THR A 107 16.97 0.24 5.99
N LEU A 108 17.14 1.39 6.62
CA LEU A 108 16.76 2.70 6.10
C LEU A 108 18.01 3.58 6.00
N VAL A 109 18.26 4.07 4.79
CA VAL A 109 19.31 5.05 4.50
C VAL A 109 18.67 6.31 3.94
N THR A 110 19.11 7.48 4.37
CA THR A 110 18.67 8.78 3.85
C THR A 110 19.70 9.37 2.89
N GLU A 111 19.22 10.00 1.82
CA GLU A 111 20.04 10.69 0.81
C GLU A 111 19.71 12.20 0.79
N LYS A 112 20.70 13.04 1.06
CA LYS A 112 20.59 14.50 0.93
C LYS A 112 21.71 15.03 0.03
N GLY A 113 21.37 15.34 -1.22
CA GLY A 113 22.37 15.73 -2.21
C GLY A 113 23.27 14.55 -2.58
N LYS A 114 24.53 14.56 -2.14
CA LYS A 114 25.49 13.45 -2.34
C LYS A 114 25.77 12.65 -1.06
N GLU A 115 25.24 13.11 0.08
CA GLU A 115 25.47 12.47 1.36
C GLU A 115 24.43 11.37 1.59
N LEU A 116 24.91 10.18 1.97
CA LEU A 116 24.09 9.05 2.38
C LEU A 116 24.34 8.78 3.86
N LYS A 117 23.27 8.57 4.62
CA LYS A 117 23.34 8.30 6.06
C LYS A 117 22.43 7.13 6.44
N GLY A 118 22.96 6.14 7.15
CA GLY A 118 22.15 5.07 7.74
C GLY A 118 21.33 5.61 8.91
N GLU A 119 20.01 5.52 8.84
CA GLU A 119 19.10 5.96 9.90
C GLU A 119 18.57 4.80 10.74
N PHE A 120 18.39 3.63 10.13
CA PHE A 120 17.90 2.44 10.82
C PHE A 120 18.47 1.17 10.22
N ALA A 121 18.78 0.19 11.07
CA ALA A 121 19.05 -1.18 10.69
C ALA A 121 18.54 -2.09 11.81
N GLY A 122 17.75 -3.11 11.48
CA GLY A 122 17.21 -4.00 12.50
C GLY A 122 16.16 -4.97 12.01
N ILE A 123 15.61 -5.72 12.96
CA ILE A 123 14.58 -6.72 12.73
C ILE A 123 13.21 -6.15 13.10
N ILE A 124 12.21 -6.38 12.25
CA ILE A 124 10.80 -6.09 12.53
C ILE A 124 10.04 -7.42 12.53
N ASN A 125 9.51 -7.78 13.69
CA ASN A 125 8.78 -9.03 13.88
C ASN A 125 7.42 -9.02 13.17
N PRO A 126 6.84 -10.21 12.90
CA PRO A 126 5.47 -10.32 12.41
C PRO A 126 4.48 -9.56 13.29
N ALA A 127 3.43 -8.99 12.67
CA ALA A 127 2.37 -8.25 13.37
C ALA A 127 2.89 -7.17 14.34
N SER A 128 3.96 -6.46 13.98
CA SER A 128 4.58 -5.43 14.82
C SER A 128 4.89 -4.15 14.06
N ALA A 129 5.15 -3.07 14.79
CA ALA A 129 5.54 -1.80 14.21
C ALA A 129 6.76 -1.21 14.92
N THR A 130 7.69 -0.65 14.15
CA THR A 130 8.95 -0.10 14.66
C THR A 130 9.17 1.30 14.10
N ARG A 131 9.53 2.24 14.97
CA ARG A 131 9.92 3.60 14.55
C ARG A 131 11.30 3.53 13.90
N VAL A 132 11.41 4.04 12.69
CA VAL A 132 12.65 4.01 11.90
C VAL A 132 13.23 5.39 11.62
N PHE A 133 12.43 6.45 11.72
CA PHE A 133 12.90 7.82 11.50
C PHE A 133 12.02 8.85 12.20
N THR A 134 12.57 10.05 12.42
CA THR A 134 11.88 11.20 13.03
C THR A 134 12.20 12.45 12.24
N ALA A 135 11.20 13.31 12.00
CA ALA A 135 11.38 14.54 11.25
C ALA A 135 10.45 15.65 11.74
N SER A 136 10.78 16.90 11.40
CA SER A 136 9.88 18.04 11.57
C SER A 136 9.07 18.26 10.30
N LEU A 137 7.73 18.29 10.42
CA LEU A 137 6.81 18.56 9.31
C LEU A 137 6.97 19.98 8.74
N SER A 138 7.43 20.94 9.56
CA SER A 138 7.72 22.31 9.09
C SER A 138 8.88 22.37 8.10
N GLU A 139 9.71 21.33 8.06
CA GLU A 139 10.91 21.24 7.22
C GLU A 139 10.76 20.22 6.09
N LEU A 140 9.51 19.90 5.72
CA LEU A 140 9.20 18.87 4.74
C LEU A 140 9.99 19.01 3.42
N ASP A 141 10.15 20.23 2.91
CA ASP A 141 10.87 20.48 1.66
C ASP A 141 12.37 20.12 1.75
N MET A 142 12.91 20.07 2.97
CA MET A 142 14.30 19.72 3.26
C MET A 142 14.50 18.24 3.60
N TRP A 143 13.43 17.44 3.63
CA TRP A 143 13.55 16.03 3.96
C TRP A 143 14.39 15.26 2.93
N PRO A 144 15.26 14.35 3.38
CA PRO A 144 16.06 13.53 2.49
C PRO A 144 15.20 12.53 1.72
N ALA A 145 15.72 11.98 0.62
CA ALA A 145 15.13 10.81 0.01
C ALA A 145 15.43 9.57 0.87
N PHE A 146 14.49 8.63 0.94
CA PHE A 146 14.57 7.43 1.76
C PHE A 146 14.91 6.25 0.85
N HIS A 147 15.94 5.50 1.20
CA HIS A 147 16.30 4.22 0.60
C HIS A 147 16.00 3.14 1.63
N LEU A 148 14.86 2.47 1.46
CA LEU A 148 14.43 1.39 2.32
C LEU A 148 14.68 0.05 1.63
N GLN A 149 15.29 -0.88 2.34
CA GLN A 149 15.42 -2.27 1.91
C GLN A 149 14.91 -3.21 3.00
N ALA A 150 14.17 -4.25 2.62
CA ALA A 150 13.74 -5.29 3.54
C ALA A 150 13.89 -6.69 2.93
N LEU A 151 14.44 -7.61 3.71
CA LEU A 151 14.50 -9.04 3.41
C LEU A 151 13.47 -9.78 4.25
N TYR A 152 12.84 -10.80 3.66
CA TYR A 152 11.82 -11.62 4.31
C TYR A 152 12.44 -12.88 4.91
N PHE A 153 12.03 -13.23 6.12
CA PHE A 153 12.44 -14.45 6.79
C PHE A 153 11.23 -15.17 7.42
N THR A 154 11.20 -16.49 7.29
CA THR A 154 10.26 -17.39 7.98
C THR A 154 10.91 -18.75 8.19
N THR A 155 10.57 -19.42 9.28
CA THR A 155 10.95 -20.83 9.52
C THR A 155 9.94 -21.82 8.93
N GLN A 156 8.80 -21.32 8.44
CA GLN A 156 7.78 -22.13 7.79
C GLN A 156 8.19 -22.45 6.35
N ASN A 157 7.70 -23.57 5.81
CA ASN A 157 7.98 -23.98 4.44
C ASN A 157 7.14 -23.20 3.42
N ILE A 158 7.40 -21.89 3.32
CA ILE A 158 6.70 -20.93 2.45
C ILE A 158 7.75 -20.16 1.66
N ALA A 159 7.51 -19.97 0.36
CA ALA A 159 8.40 -19.20 -0.49
C ALA A 159 8.47 -17.73 -0.03
N THR A 160 9.69 -17.20 0.07
CA THR A 160 9.92 -15.80 0.39
C THR A 160 9.81 -14.92 -0.86
N PRO A 161 9.15 -13.76 -0.78
CA PRO A 161 9.16 -12.78 -1.87
C PRO A 161 10.57 -12.24 -2.16
N GLU A 162 10.72 -11.56 -3.30
CA GLU A 162 11.91 -10.77 -3.61
C GLU A 162 12.12 -9.66 -2.57
N PRO A 163 13.38 -9.27 -2.29
CA PRO A 163 13.70 -8.16 -1.39
C PRO A 163 12.92 -6.90 -1.74
N LEU A 164 12.24 -6.33 -0.75
CA LEU A 164 11.59 -5.04 -0.90
C LEU A 164 12.65 -3.95 -1.03
N LYS A 165 12.57 -3.14 -2.08
CA LYS A 165 13.48 -2.01 -2.31
C LYS A 165 12.67 -0.79 -2.71
N ILE A 166 12.65 0.22 -1.85
CA ILE A 166 11.89 1.45 -2.06
C ILE A 166 12.83 2.64 -2.01
N LYS A 167 12.74 3.50 -3.02
CA LYS A 167 13.40 4.81 -3.05
C LYS A 167 12.35 5.89 -3.16
N GLU A 168 12.10 6.61 -2.08
CA GLU A 168 11.00 7.57 -2.00
C GLU A 168 11.43 8.95 -1.51
N LYS A 169 10.81 9.99 -2.04
CA LYS A 169 10.98 11.36 -1.54
C LYS A 169 9.61 11.99 -1.30
N PHE A 170 9.30 12.18 -0.03
CA PHE A 170 8.01 12.69 0.41
C PHE A 170 7.83 14.18 0.07
N LYS A 171 6.59 14.52 -0.29
CA LYS A 171 6.12 15.86 -0.64
C LYS A 171 4.85 16.19 0.14
N ALA A 172 4.46 17.46 0.19
CA ALA A 172 3.27 17.91 0.93
C ALA A 172 1.98 17.16 0.54
N LYS A 173 1.84 16.80 -0.75
CA LYS A 173 0.69 16.03 -1.25
C LYS A 173 0.53 14.65 -0.57
N ASP A 174 1.62 14.05 -0.12
CA ASP A 174 1.61 12.71 0.48
C ASP A 174 1.01 12.75 1.90
N PHE A 175 0.92 13.96 2.49
CA PHE A 175 0.32 14.22 3.80
C PHE A 175 -0.98 15.06 3.71
N ALA A 176 -1.48 15.33 2.49
CA ALA A 176 -2.72 16.07 2.29
C ALA A 176 -3.98 15.22 2.56
N GLY A 177 -3.85 13.89 2.49
CA GLY A 177 -4.93 12.95 2.75
C GLY A 177 -5.30 12.83 4.24
N ALA A 178 -6.47 12.27 4.50
CA ALA A 178 -6.88 11.94 5.87
C ALA A 178 -5.99 10.82 6.45
N LYS A 179 -5.68 10.94 7.73
CA LYS A 179 -4.99 9.89 8.48
C LYS A 179 -5.93 8.69 8.67
N LYS A 180 -5.35 7.50 8.75
CA LYS A 180 -6.07 6.24 8.99
C LYS A 180 -5.63 5.66 10.33
N PRO A 181 -6.54 4.97 11.05
CA PRO A 181 -6.17 4.29 12.28
C PRO A 181 -5.18 3.17 11.99
N VAL A 182 -4.09 3.13 12.75
CA VAL A 182 -3.08 2.06 12.70
C VAL A 182 -3.11 1.31 14.04
N PRO A 183 -3.77 0.14 14.13
CA PRO A 183 -3.97 -0.58 15.39
C PRO A 183 -2.66 -0.88 16.13
N LEU A 184 -1.61 -1.26 15.41
CA LEU A 184 -0.29 -1.57 15.99
C LEU A 184 0.38 -0.34 16.63
N LEU A 185 0.02 0.88 16.20
CA LEU A 185 0.52 2.13 16.78
C LEU A 185 -0.45 2.76 17.77
N LYS A 186 -1.70 2.27 17.85
CA LYS A 186 -2.79 2.84 18.66
C LYS A 186 -3.04 4.33 18.39
N GLN A 187 -2.85 4.77 17.15
CA GLN A 187 -3.06 6.15 16.72
C GLN A 187 -3.32 6.25 15.22
N ASP A 188 -3.80 7.41 14.78
CA ASP A 188 -4.01 7.71 13.37
C ASP A 188 -2.72 8.20 12.70
N ALA A 189 -2.42 7.66 11.51
CA ALA A 189 -1.23 8.00 10.74
C ALA A 189 -1.54 8.14 9.24
N TRP A 190 -0.71 8.88 8.52
CA TRP A 190 -0.66 8.75 7.06
C TRP A 190 -0.02 7.42 6.72
N LEU A 191 -0.70 6.60 5.91
CA LEU A 191 -0.32 5.22 5.68
C LEU A 191 -0.09 4.97 4.19
N THR A 192 1.13 4.55 3.84
CA THR A 192 1.53 4.17 2.49
C THR A 192 1.89 2.70 2.49
N ARG A 193 1.32 1.92 1.58
CA ARG A 193 1.70 0.51 1.39
C ARG A 193 3.01 0.45 0.60
N LEU A 194 3.93 -0.40 1.04
CA LEU A 194 5.26 -0.52 0.44
C LEU A 194 5.41 -1.77 -0.42
N ASP A 195 4.69 -2.84 -0.12
CA ASP A 195 4.75 -4.12 -0.82
C ASP A 195 3.63 -4.29 -1.86
N GLU A 196 3.14 -3.17 -2.36
CA GLU A 196 2.29 -3.16 -3.55
C GLU A 196 3.19 -3.39 -4.76
N GLU A 197 2.80 -4.32 -5.63
CA GLU A 197 3.56 -4.56 -6.85
C GLU A 197 3.44 -3.32 -7.73
N ASP A 198 4.57 -2.68 -8.01
CA ASP A 198 4.64 -1.72 -9.10
C ASP A 198 4.15 -2.45 -10.35
N ILE A 199 3.06 -1.97 -10.93
CA ILE A 199 2.67 -2.37 -12.28
C ILE A 199 3.89 -2.03 -13.13
N ILE A 200 4.65 -3.05 -13.54
CA ILE A 200 5.82 -2.87 -14.42
C ILE A 200 5.27 -2.36 -15.75
N ILE A 201 5.14 -1.04 -15.87
CA ILE A 201 4.86 -0.38 -17.14
C ILE A 201 6.18 -0.39 -17.89
N ASP A 202 6.41 -1.49 -18.59
CA ASP A 202 7.53 -1.67 -19.50
C ASP A 202 7.64 -0.45 -20.46
N PRO A 203 8.74 0.31 -20.44
CA PRO A 203 8.91 1.48 -21.30
C PRO A 203 8.87 1.14 -22.79
N VAL A 204 9.04 -0.14 -23.16
CA VAL A 204 8.86 -0.64 -24.53
C VAL A 204 7.37 -0.77 -24.88
N LYS A 205 6.51 -1.17 -23.92
CA LYS A 205 5.04 -1.13 -24.07
C LYS A 205 4.48 0.29 -24.06
N LEU A 206 5.20 1.26 -23.48
CA LEU A 206 4.89 2.69 -23.61
C LEU A 206 5.08 3.19 -25.05
N LYS A 207 6.10 2.73 -25.78
CA LYS A 207 6.28 3.14 -27.19
C LYS A 207 5.29 2.48 -28.14
N GLU A 208 4.89 1.23 -27.90
CA GLU A 208 3.84 0.58 -28.72
C GLU A 208 2.43 1.09 -28.44
N SER A 209 2.17 1.62 -27.25
CA SER A 209 0.88 2.26 -26.91
C SER A 209 0.72 3.68 -27.45
N PHE A 210 1.79 4.30 -27.98
CA PHE A 210 1.70 5.53 -28.78
C PHE A 210 1.45 5.28 -30.27
N PHE A 211 1.66 4.05 -30.77
CA PHE A 211 1.54 3.73 -32.21
C PHE A 211 0.55 2.61 -32.56
N LYS A 212 -0.20 2.07 -31.58
CA LYS A 212 -1.43 1.33 -31.90
C LYS A 212 -2.58 2.32 -32.07
N ALA A 213 -3.14 2.32 -33.28
CA ALA A 213 -4.41 2.97 -33.58
C ALA A 213 -5.45 2.63 -32.50
N PRO A 214 -6.29 3.60 -32.09
CA PRO A 214 -7.10 3.48 -30.90
C PRO A 214 -8.23 2.48 -31.13
N GLU A 215 -8.14 1.30 -30.53
CA GLU A 215 -9.35 0.53 -30.21
C GLU A 215 -9.97 1.10 -28.94
N VAL A 216 -10.90 2.02 -29.19
CA VAL A 216 -12.08 2.36 -28.40
C VAL A 216 -11.85 2.36 -26.89
N LYS A 217 -11.13 3.40 -26.43
CA LYS A 217 -11.65 4.12 -25.27
C LYS A 217 -13.15 4.33 -25.54
N LYS A 218 -14.02 3.94 -24.61
CA LYS A 218 -15.31 4.63 -24.50
C LYS A 218 -14.94 6.08 -24.22
N GLU A 219 -14.73 6.84 -25.29
CA GLU A 219 -14.73 8.28 -25.28
C GLU A 219 -15.99 8.64 -24.50
N ILE A 220 -15.80 9.32 -23.37
CA ILE A 220 -16.87 10.16 -22.88
C ILE A 220 -16.97 11.22 -23.98
N ALA A 221 -17.85 10.94 -24.94
CA ALA A 221 -18.13 11.85 -26.04
C ALA A 221 -18.36 13.21 -25.42
N LYS A 222 -17.74 14.25 -26.00
CA LYS A 222 -17.99 15.65 -25.63
C LYS A 222 -19.50 15.79 -25.45
N PRO A 223 -20.01 16.00 -24.22
CA PRO A 223 -21.44 15.95 -24.01
C PRO A 223 -22.05 16.98 -24.94
N LEU A 224 -23.07 16.56 -25.69
CA LEU A 224 -23.88 17.50 -26.45
C LEU A 224 -24.34 18.58 -25.46
N GLN A 225 -24.34 19.82 -25.90
CA GLN A 225 -24.80 20.93 -25.08
C GLN A 225 -26.27 20.73 -24.64
N GLU A 226 -27.00 19.81 -25.28
CA GLU A 226 -28.35 19.35 -24.93
C GLU A 226 -28.31 17.84 -24.62
N VAL A 227 -28.75 17.44 -23.42
CA VAL A 227 -28.83 16.05 -22.94
C VAL A 227 -30.28 15.70 -22.65
N ASP A 228 -30.79 14.69 -23.36
CA ASP A 228 -32.15 14.18 -23.17
C ASP A 228 -32.17 13.10 -22.08
N LEU A 229 -32.96 13.34 -21.04
CA LEU A 229 -33.11 12.45 -19.90
C LEU A 229 -34.37 11.57 -19.99
N HIS A 230 -35.17 11.62 -21.06
CA HIS A 230 -36.30 10.71 -21.21
C HIS A 230 -35.81 9.26 -21.24
N ILE A 231 -36.47 8.37 -20.50
CA ILE A 231 -36.03 6.97 -20.35
C ILE A 231 -35.94 6.22 -21.69
N GLU A 232 -36.81 6.56 -22.64
CA GLU A 232 -36.84 6.04 -24.01
C GLU A 232 -35.53 6.31 -24.78
N LYS A 233 -34.78 7.34 -24.38
CA LYS A 233 -33.46 7.66 -24.96
C LYS A 233 -32.31 6.99 -24.22
N LEU A 234 -32.55 6.53 -23.00
CA LEU A 234 -31.54 5.96 -22.12
C LEU A 234 -31.55 4.44 -22.14
N ARG A 235 -32.70 3.81 -22.43
CA ARG A 235 -32.88 2.37 -22.33
C ARG A 235 -34.03 1.86 -23.19
N ASP A 236 -33.82 0.74 -23.88
CA ASP A 236 -34.83 0.11 -24.75
C ASP A 236 -35.84 -0.76 -23.97
N ASP A 237 -35.43 -1.36 -22.85
CA ASP A 237 -36.24 -2.26 -21.99
C ASP A 237 -37.01 -1.52 -20.88
N TYR A 238 -37.28 -0.23 -21.05
CA TYR A 238 -37.89 0.63 -20.03
C TYR A 238 -39.29 0.21 -19.57
N GLN A 239 -40.01 -0.56 -20.40
CA GLN A 239 -41.36 -1.05 -20.12
C GLN A 239 -41.43 -2.02 -18.92
N PHE A 240 -40.31 -2.64 -18.56
CA PHE A 240 -40.20 -3.57 -17.43
C PHE A 240 -39.75 -2.90 -16.13
N LEU A 241 -39.52 -1.58 -16.15
CA LEU A 241 -38.98 -0.85 -15.00
C LEU A 241 -40.08 -0.14 -14.20
N SER A 242 -39.93 -0.14 -12.88
CA SER A 242 -40.77 0.68 -12.01
C SER A 242 -40.45 2.17 -12.17
N LYS A 243 -41.41 3.04 -11.83
CA LYS A 243 -41.21 4.51 -11.87
C LYS A 243 -40.01 4.98 -11.05
N THR A 244 -39.72 4.29 -9.94
CA THR A 244 -38.57 4.59 -9.07
C THR A 244 -37.25 4.22 -9.74
N GLU A 245 -37.18 3.08 -10.42
CA GLU A 245 -35.99 2.64 -11.16
C GLU A 245 -35.73 3.54 -12.37
N ILE A 246 -36.79 3.92 -13.09
CA ILE A 246 -36.71 4.90 -14.17
C ILE A 246 -36.09 6.20 -13.68
N LEU A 247 -36.63 6.78 -12.60
CA LEU A 247 -36.11 8.02 -12.02
C LEU A 247 -34.63 7.88 -11.61
N LYS A 248 -34.25 6.75 -11.02
CA LYS A 248 -32.85 6.49 -10.63
C LYS A 248 -31.91 6.50 -11.83
N ILE A 249 -32.28 5.81 -12.91
CA ILE A 249 -31.48 5.76 -14.15
C ILE A 249 -31.35 7.16 -14.77
N GLN A 250 -32.44 7.93 -14.81
CA GLN A 250 -32.43 9.30 -15.33
C GLN A 250 -31.50 10.21 -14.50
N LEU A 251 -31.53 10.09 -13.17
CA LEU A 251 -30.65 10.85 -12.27
C LEU A 251 -29.18 10.43 -12.37
N GLU A 252 -28.90 9.14 -12.53
CA GLU A 252 -27.54 8.64 -12.76
C GLU A 252 -26.97 9.16 -14.08
N HIS A 253 -27.78 9.16 -15.15
CA HIS A 253 -27.38 9.71 -16.44
C HIS A 253 -27.16 11.23 -16.38
N PHE A 254 -28.06 11.95 -15.69
CA PHE A 254 -27.90 13.38 -15.41
C PHE A 254 -26.58 13.67 -14.69
N LYS A 255 -26.29 12.95 -13.60
CA LYS A 255 -25.07 13.15 -12.81
C LYS A 255 -23.82 12.90 -13.64
N LYS A 256 -23.79 11.77 -14.38
CA LYS A 256 -22.68 11.44 -15.27
C LYS A 256 -22.43 12.52 -16.33
N SER A 257 -23.50 13.07 -16.89
CA SER A 257 -23.43 14.11 -17.91
C SER A 257 -22.99 15.46 -17.34
N LEU A 258 -23.44 15.81 -16.13
CA LEU A 258 -22.99 17.00 -15.41
C LEU A 258 -21.50 16.90 -15.06
N ASP A 259 -21.05 15.76 -14.54
CA ASP A 259 -19.65 15.51 -14.21
C ASP A 259 -18.77 15.60 -15.48
N ALA A 260 -19.23 15.02 -16.59
CA ALA A 260 -18.56 15.15 -17.88
C ALA A 260 -18.46 16.62 -18.34
N ALA A 261 -19.55 17.39 -18.22
CA ALA A 261 -19.55 18.82 -18.58
C ALA A 261 -18.57 19.65 -17.74
N ILE A 262 -18.45 19.34 -16.44
CA ILE A 262 -17.49 19.98 -15.53
C ILE A 262 -16.05 19.62 -15.94
N VAL A 263 -15.76 18.33 -16.18
CA VAL A 263 -14.43 17.86 -16.61
C VAL A 263 -14.01 18.50 -17.94
N HIS A 264 -14.95 18.61 -18.88
CA HIS A 264 -14.72 19.23 -20.19
C HIS A 264 -14.80 20.76 -20.19
N LYS A 265 -15.01 21.41 -19.04
CA LYS A 265 -15.11 22.87 -18.89
C LYS A 265 -16.12 23.52 -19.84
N LEU A 266 -17.30 22.91 -20.02
CA LEU A 266 -18.37 23.51 -20.80
C LEU A 266 -18.92 24.75 -20.11
N GLN A 267 -19.32 25.78 -20.88
CA GLN A 267 -19.91 27.00 -20.32
C GLN A 267 -21.34 26.78 -19.81
N SER A 268 -22.14 26.00 -20.54
CA SER A 268 -23.48 25.58 -20.13
C SER A 268 -23.83 24.20 -20.68
N ILE A 269 -24.81 23.55 -20.05
CA ILE A 269 -25.41 22.29 -20.48
C ILE A 269 -26.91 22.33 -20.22
N ILE A 270 -27.70 21.84 -21.17
CA ILE A 270 -29.17 21.83 -21.13
C ILE A 270 -29.63 20.40 -20.89
N PHE A 271 -30.42 20.18 -19.84
CA PHE A 271 -31.03 18.90 -19.54
C PHE A 271 -32.52 18.91 -19.88
N ILE A 272 -32.94 18.02 -20.77
CA ILE A 272 -34.34 17.87 -21.20
C ILE A 272 -34.97 16.77 -20.33
N HIS A 273 -35.87 17.14 -19.43
CA HIS A 273 -36.50 16.23 -18.45
C HIS A 273 -38.01 16.04 -18.66
N GLY A 274 -38.60 16.79 -19.61
CA GLY A 274 -40.01 16.72 -19.96
C GLY A 274 -40.92 17.53 -19.02
N ALA A 275 -42.18 17.74 -19.42
CA ALA A 275 -43.13 18.53 -18.61
C ALA A 275 -43.64 17.73 -17.39
N GLY A 276 -44.01 16.46 -17.58
CA GLY A 276 -44.32 15.45 -16.55
C GLY A 276 -45.02 15.92 -15.26
N ASN A 277 -44.73 15.23 -14.16
CA ASN A 277 -45.18 15.60 -12.80
C ASN A 277 -44.16 16.49 -12.06
N GLY A 278 -43.09 16.94 -12.74
CA GLY A 278 -42.06 17.79 -12.16
C GLY A 278 -41.08 17.12 -11.16
N THR A 279 -41.20 15.82 -10.88
CA THR A 279 -40.32 15.11 -9.92
C THR A 279 -38.85 15.12 -10.34
N LEU A 280 -38.57 14.79 -11.62
CA LEU A 280 -37.20 14.80 -12.16
C LEU A 280 -36.61 16.22 -12.16
N ARG A 281 -37.42 17.23 -12.55
CA ARG A 281 -37.04 18.66 -12.49
C ARG A 281 -36.61 19.06 -11.09
N MET A 282 -37.40 18.74 -10.08
CA MET A 282 -37.13 19.12 -8.69
C MET A 282 -35.82 18.50 -8.18
N GLU A 283 -35.56 17.23 -8.47
CA GLU A 283 -34.33 16.58 -8.02
C GLU A 283 -33.10 17.08 -8.79
N ILE A 284 -33.23 17.40 -10.08
CA ILE A 284 -32.19 18.11 -10.85
C ILE A 284 -31.89 19.46 -10.20
N HIS A 285 -32.90 20.30 -9.95
CA HIS A 285 -32.75 21.64 -9.35
C HIS A 285 -32.07 21.58 -7.99
N LYS A 286 -32.47 20.61 -7.15
CA LYS A 286 -31.85 20.35 -5.85
C LYS A 286 -30.39 19.91 -5.98
N SER A 287 -30.07 19.08 -6.97
CA SER A 287 -28.70 18.62 -7.22
C SER A 287 -27.80 19.75 -7.72
N VAL A 288 -28.24 20.55 -8.69
CA VAL A 288 -27.44 21.66 -9.23
C VAL A 288 -27.31 22.82 -8.24
N GLY A 289 -28.36 23.11 -7.46
CA GLY A 289 -28.32 24.17 -6.44
C GLY A 289 -27.36 23.88 -5.28
N ARG A 290 -26.99 22.61 -5.06
CA ARG A 290 -26.00 22.20 -4.06
C ARG A 290 -24.59 22.01 -4.64
N ASN A 291 -24.43 22.08 -5.96
CA ASN A 291 -23.15 21.77 -6.61
C ASN A 291 -22.24 23.02 -6.66
N PRO A 292 -21.03 22.98 -6.05
CA PRO A 292 -20.14 24.15 -5.99
C PRO A 292 -19.59 24.59 -7.37
N HIS A 293 -19.62 23.72 -8.38
CA HIS A 293 -19.15 23.99 -9.74
C HIS A 293 -20.23 24.57 -10.66
N VAL A 294 -21.48 24.68 -10.17
CA VAL A 294 -22.57 25.34 -10.89
C VAL A 294 -22.58 26.82 -10.49
N LYS A 295 -22.62 27.71 -11.49
CA LYS A 295 -22.74 29.15 -11.31
C LYS A 295 -24.20 29.55 -11.08
N THR A 296 -25.09 29.09 -11.96
CA THR A 296 -26.54 29.31 -11.87
C THR A 296 -27.27 28.31 -12.77
N PHE A 297 -28.59 28.20 -12.63
CA PHE A 297 -29.44 27.39 -13.50
C PHE A 297 -30.76 28.12 -13.79
N MET A 298 -31.33 27.88 -14.97
CA MET A 298 -32.60 28.48 -15.41
C MET A 298 -33.37 27.52 -16.31
N ASP A 299 -34.67 27.75 -16.50
CA ASP A 299 -35.44 26.97 -17.47
C ASP A 299 -34.93 27.29 -18.90
N ALA A 300 -34.62 26.26 -19.69
CA ALA A 300 -33.98 26.41 -21.00
C ALA A 300 -35.00 26.70 -22.10
N ARG A 301 -34.74 27.75 -22.91
CA ARG A 301 -35.39 28.04 -24.21
C ARG A 301 -36.87 27.63 -24.29
N LYS A 302 -37.75 28.40 -23.63
CA LYS A 302 -39.20 28.13 -23.55
C LYS A 302 -39.89 27.91 -24.90
N GLU A 303 -39.39 28.54 -25.96
CA GLU A 303 -39.91 28.41 -27.33
C GLU A 303 -39.65 27.04 -27.96
N LYS A 304 -38.56 26.35 -27.56
CA LYS A 304 -38.14 25.05 -28.12
C LYS A 304 -38.54 23.87 -27.24
N PHE A 305 -38.57 24.04 -25.92
CA PHE A 305 -38.77 22.94 -24.96
C PHE A 305 -39.89 23.19 -23.92
N GLY A 306 -40.63 24.31 -24.02
CA GLY A 306 -41.61 24.69 -23.02
C GLY A 306 -40.99 24.83 -21.62
N TYR A 307 -41.56 24.15 -20.63
CA TYR A 307 -41.03 24.05 -19.26
C TYR A 307 -40.23 22.76 -18.99
N GLY A 308 -39.97 21.96 -20.04
CA GLY A 308 -39.41 20.62 -19.93
C GLY A 308 -37.89 20.52 -19.99
N ALA A 309 -37.17 21.66 -19.87
CA ALA A 309 -35.72 21.65 -19.92
C ALA A 309 -35.10 22.66 -18.94
N THR A 310 -33.90 22.35 -18.43
CA THR A 310 -33.14 23.21 -17.51
C THR A 310 -31.73 23.41 -18.03
N GLU A 311 -31.34 24.67 -18.20
CA GLU A 311 -29.98 25.07 -18.55
C GLU A 311 -29.18 25.30 -17.26
N VAL A 312 -28.02 24.66 -17.20
CA VAL A 312 -27.08 24.73 -16.09
C VAL A 312 -25.84 25.43 -16.58
N ILE A 313 -25.49 26.56 -15.97
CA ILE A 313 -24.31 27.35 -16.29
C ILE A 313 -23.21 26.96 -15.30
N LEU A 314 -22.06 26.50 -15.82
CA LEU A 314 -20.93 26.05 -15.02
C LEU A 314 -19.93 27.19 -14.78
N LYS A 315 -19.07 27.03 -13.78
CA LYS A 315 -18.01 27.99 -13.42
C LYS A 315 -16.76 27.83 -14.26
#